data_AF-A0A930E817-F1
#
_entry.id   AF-A0A930E817-F1
#
_cell.length_a   1.000
_cell.length_b   1.000
_cell.length_c   1.000
_cell.angle_alpha   90.00
_cell.angle_beta   90.00
_cell.angle_gamma   90.00
#
_symmetry.space_group_name_H-M   'P 1'
#
loop_
_entity.id
_entity.type
_entity.pdbx_description
1 polymer ?
#
loop_
_entity_poly.entity_id
_entity_poly.type
_entity_poly.pdbx_seq_one_letter_code
_entity_poly.pdbx_strand_id
1 'polypeptide(L)'
;RGTGKSHVYKEISPNSILVSGGQTTVANLFYNMGKGTMGLVGLWDCVAFDEVAGIKFKDQDGVQIMKDYMASGSFARGKEEKNATAGMVFVGNINQSVDILLKTSHLFDPFPDVMGQDTAFLDRMHCYLPGWEIPKYRPEFFTDNYGFITDYYAEIMRELRKISYSDAHDKYFRLGNQLNQRDVIAVKRTVSGMIKLIYPHGKFEKKDVEKILKFSLEMRRRVKEQLKKIGGMEFYDVNFSYISNDDFNEEYVSVPEQSSGSLIPEGVGKAGHLYTVSHGKNGMIGLFKIETQITKGTGKFEKTGLGNNRDAKEAAETAFKYLKANGKSISGSISTVNNDYVVNYQDMKGIGMTSDLTLATLIAICSAALNKPVISSAVILGNLSIGGTIIKVSELANILQVCLDSGAKKILLPITSASDLASVPSDLIGAFNLIFYSTAEDAVFKALGVE
;
A
#
# COMPACT_ATOMS: atom_id res chain seq x y z
N ARG A 1 -0.35 -21.47 4.67
CA ARG A 1 -0.20 -22.95 4.56
C ARG A 1 -1.52 -23.63 4.94
N GLY A 2 -1.82 -24.83 4.41
CA GLY A 2 -3.03 -25.59 4.77
C GLY A 2 -4.35 -25.11 4.14
N THR A 3 -4.27 -24.44 2.99
CA THR A 3 -5.43 -23.83 2.30
C THR A 3 -5.81 -24.60 1.01
N GLY A 4 -5.25 -25.79 0.77
CA GLY A 4 -5.54 -26.59 -0.43
C GLY A 4 -5.03 -26.04 -1.77
N LYS A 5 -4.23 -24.95 -1.79
CA LYS A 5 -3.78 -24.27 -3.02
C LYS A 5 -3.15 -25.22 -4.05
N SER A 6 -2.11 -25.95 -3.66
CA SER A 6 -1.41 -26.87 -4.58
C SER A 6 -2.31 -28.03 -5.02
N HIS A 7 -3.19 -28.50 -4.15
CA HIS A 7 -4.15 -29.57 -4.46
C HIS A 7 -5.13 -29.15 -5.56
N VAL A 8 -5.59 -27.90 -5.55
CA VAL A 8 -6.48 -27.37 -6.62
C VAL A 8 -5.80 -27.49 -7.98
N TYR A 9 -4.58 -26.99 -8.13
CA TYR A 9 -3.88 -27.02 -9.43
C TYR A 9 -3.43 -28.41 -9.87
N LYS A 10 -3.44 -29.38 -8.96
CA LYS A 10 -3.08 -30.77 -9.25
C LYS A 10 -4.30 -31.62 -9.62
N GLU A 11 -5.44 -31.39 -8.97
CA GLU A 11 -6.58 -32.32 -9.01
C GLU A 11 -7.87 -31.73 -9.63
N ILE A 12 -7.96 -30.41 -9.84
CA ILE A 12 -9.22 -29.80 -10.30
C ILE A 12 -9.45 -29.92 -11.81
N SER A 13 -8.39 -30.12 -12.60
CA SER A 13 -8.48 -30.17 -14.06
C SER A 13 -7.46 -31.15 -14.63
N PRO A 14 -7.87 -32.02 -15.57
CA PRO A 14 -6.94 -32.88 -16.31
C PRO A 14 -6.08 -32.09 -17.30
N ASN A 15 -6.38 -30.79 -17.51
CA ASN A 15 -5.63 -29.89 -18.39
C ASN A 15 -4.74 -28.90 -17.60
N SER A 16 -4.49 -29.13 -16.31
CA SER A 16 -3.51 -28.37 -15.51
C SER A 16 -2.33 -29.23 -15.06
N ILE A 17 -1.14 -28.64 -14.99
CA ILE A 17 0.05 -29.28 -14.43
C ILE A 17 0.63 -28.46 -13.28
N LEU A 18 0.98 -29.14 -12.19
CA LEU A 18 1.73 -28.58 -11.07
C LEU A 18 3.20 -28.99 -11.19
N VAL A 19 4.08 -28.02 -11.36
CA VAL A 19 5.53 -28.20 -11.35
C VAL A 19 6.02 -28.05 -9.90
N SER A 20 6.35 -29.18 -9.28
CA SER A 20 6.89 -29.24 -7.91
C SER A 20 8.40 -29.51 -7.93
N GLY A 21 9.16 -28.93 -7.00
CA GLY A 21 10.58 -29.25 -6.81
C GLY A 21 11.59 -28.29 -7.43
N GLY A 22 11.17 -27.09 -7.85
CA GLY A 22 12.06 -25.94 -8.08
C GLY A 22 12.97 -25.98 -9.31
N GLN A 23 13.32 -27.14 -9.85
CA GLN A 23 14.19 -27.23 -11.02
C GLN A 23 13.39 -27.48 -12.30
N THR A 24 13.31 -26.46 -13.16
CA THR A 24 12.80 -26.59 -14.53
C THR A 24 13.81 -26.04 -15.52
N THR A 25 13.71 -26.47 -16.78
CA THR A 25 14.55 -25.96 -17.87
C THR A 25 13.68 -25.24 -18.88
N VAL A 26 14.28 -24.32 -19.64
CA VAL A 26 13.55 -23.61 -20.68
C VAL A 26 13.04 -24.60 -21.73
N ALA A 27 13.79 -25.66 -22.03
CA ALA A 27 13.38 -26.73 -22.95
C ALA A 27 12.10 -27.45 -22.50
N ASN A 28 11.97 -27.75 -21.21
CA ASN A 28 10.79 -28.43 -20.67
C ASN A 28 9.58 -27.49 -20.65
N LEU A 29 9.77 -26.24 -20.24
CA LEU A 29 8.68 -25.29 -20.10
C LEU A 29 8.14 -24.82 -21.47
N PHE A 30 9.03 -24.52 -22.42
CA PHE A 30 8.68 -23.86 -23.68
C PHE A 30 8.79 -24.76 -24.92
N TYR A 31 9.99 -25.11 -25.36
CA TYR A 31 10.19 -25.89 -26.59
C TYR A 31 11.54 -26.60 -26.64
N ASN A 32 11.56 -27.90 -26.84
CA ASN A 32 12.81 -28.64 -26.93
C ASN A 32 13.36 -28.57 -28.36
N MET A 33 14.45 -27.82 -28.58
CA MET A 33 15.07 -27.69 -29.91
C MET A 33 15.69 -29.00 -30.42
N GLY A 34 16.22 -29.84 -29.53
CA GLY A 34 16.84 -31.12 -29.92
C GLY A 34 15.82 -32.18 -30.34
N LYS A 35 14.62 -32.16 -29.73
CA LYS A 35 13.53 -33.09 -30.06
C LYS A 35 12.47 -32.52 -31.00
N GLY A 36 12.45 -31.20 -31.21
CA GLY A 36 11.42 -30.52 -32.00
C GLY A 36 10.02 -30.55 -31.36
N THR A 37 9.92 -30.70 -30.04
CA THR A 37 8.64 -30.88 -29.34
C THR A 37 8.27 -29.69 -28.47
N MET A 38 6.97 -29.38 -28.42
CA MET A 38 6.43 -28.34 -27.54
C MET A 38 6.57 -28.72 -26.06
N GLY A 39 6.88 -27.73 -25.24
CA GLY A 39 6.97 -27.85 -23.78
C GLY A 39 5.62 -27.65 -23.11
N LEU A 40 5.64 -27.57 -21.77
CA LEU A 40 4.43 -27.53 -20.94
C LEU A 40 3.45 -26.42 -21.32
N VAL A 41 3.92 -25.22 -21.66
CA VAL A 41 3.02 -24.09 -21.98
C VAL A 41 2.18 -24.32 -23.24
N GLY A 42 2.59 -25.20 -24.13
CA GLY A 42 1.81 -25.54 -25.33
C GLY A 42 0.99 -26.83 -25.20
N LEU A 43 1.16 -27.58 -24.11
CA LEU A 43 0.44 -28.84 -23.86
C LEU A 43 -0.69 -28.69 -22.84
N TRP A 44 -0.58 -27.73 -21.92
CA TRP A 44 -1.50 -27.56 -20.80
C TRP A 44 -2.28 -26.25 -20.89
N ASP A 45 -3.47 -26.20 -20.29
CA ASP A 45 -4.26 -24.96 -20.18
C ASP A 45 -3.76 -24.07 -19.04
N CYS A 46 -3.13 -24.66 -18.02
CA CYS A 46 -2.55 -23.98 -16.87
C CYS A 46 -1.27 -24.69 -16.40
N VAL A 47 -0.19 -23.92 -16.23
CA VAL A 47 1.07 -24.38 -15.64
C VAL A 47 1.24 -23.66 -14.30
N ALA A 48 1.12 -24.40 -13.20
CA ALA A 48 1.29 -23.89 -11.86
C ALA A 48 2.68 -24.27 -11.30
N PHE A 49 3.36 -23.33 -10.68
CA PHE A 49 4.63 -23.53 -9.99
C PHE A 49 4.38 -23.56 -8.48
N ASP A 50 4.62 -24.71 -7.85
CA ASP A 50 4.59 -24.80 -6.40
C ASP A 50 5.93 -24.37 -5.81
N GLU A 51 5.88 -23.79 -4.61
CA GLU A 51 7.04 -23.29 -3.87
C GLU A 51 7.97 -22.43 -4.73
N VAL A 52 7.48 -21.24 -5.11
CA VAL A 52 8.20 -20.32 -6.02
C VAL A 52 9.63 -20.00 -5.58
N ALA A 53 9.93 -20.03 -4.28
CA ALA A 53 11.28 -19.85 -3.73
C ALA A 53 12.29 -20.88 -4.26
N GLY A 54 11.83 -22.07 -4.64
CA GLY A 54 12.66 -23.13 -5.19
C GLY A 54 12.99 -22.96 -6.68
N ILE A 55 12.34 -22.03 -7.40
CA ILE A 55 12.50 -21.89 -8.85
C ILE A 55 13.95 -21.55 -9.20
N LYS A 56 14.61 -22.46 -9.90
CA LYS A 56 15.94 -22.30 -10.48
C LYS A 56 15.89 -22.71 -11.93
N PHE A 57 16.15 -21.75 -12.81
CA PHE A 57 16.40 -22.03 -14.22
C PHE A 57 17.86 -22.40 -14.40
N LYS A 58 18.12 -23.51 -15.10
CA LYS A 58 19.48 -23.86 -15.53
C LYS A 58 20.01 -22.91 -16.60
N ASP A 59 19.10 -22.36 -17.41
CA ASP A 59 19.41 -21.46 -18.51
C ASP A 59 19.19 -20.00 -18.06
N GLN A 60 20.13 -19.10 -18.37
CA GLN A 60 20.05 -17.68 -17.98
C GLN A 60 18.87 -16.94 -18.68
N ASP A 61 18.45 -17.41 -19.84
CA ASP A 61 17.42 -16.75 -20.67
C ASP A 61 15.98 -17.09 -20.25
N GLY A 62 15.78 -17.97 -19.27
CA GLY A 62 14.46 -18.49 -18.93
C GLY A 62 13.47 -17.41 -18.49
N VAL A 63 13.90 -16.46 -17.67
CA VAL A 63 13.06 -15.35 -17.21
C VAL A 63 12.71 -14.41 -18.37
N GLN A 64 13.64 -14.19 -19.32
CA GLN A 64 13.38 -13.35 -20.48
C GLN A 64 12.30 -13.94 -21.39
N ILE A 65 12.38 -15.24 -21.69
CA ILE A 65 11.37 -15.94 -22.50
C ILE A 65 10.01 -15.94 -21.80
N MET A 66 9.99 -16.09 -20.47
CA MET A 66 8.75 -15.96 -19.69
C MET A 66 8.15 -14.57 -19.81
N LYS A 67 8.97 -13.50 -19.76
CA LYS A 67 8.50 -12.13 -19.95
C LYS A 67 7.84 -11.97 -21.33
N ASP A 68 8.47 -12.45 -22.39
CA ASP A 68 7.90 -12.33 -23.73
C ASP A 68 6.56 -13.10 -23.81
N TYR A 69 6.54 -14.35 -23.35
CA TYR A 69 5.35 -15.19 -23.31
C TYR A 69 4.20 -14.58 -22.50
N MET A 70 4.47 -14.08 -21.29
CA MET A 70 3.42 -13.49 -20.45
C MET A 70 2.89 -12.16 -21.01
N ALA A 71 3.63 -11.49 -21.90
CA ALA A 71 3.17 -10.27 -22.57
C ALA A 71 2.33 -10.57 -23.83
N SER A 72 2.79 -11.47 -24.70
CA SER A 72 2.18 -11.69 -26.02
C SER A 72 1.37 -12.99 -26.15
N GLY A 73 1.54 -13.96 -25.24
CA GLY A 73 1.07 -15.34 -25.44
C GLY A 73 1.90 -16.12 -26.46
N SER A 74 3.04 -15.56 -26.89
CA SER A 74 3.95 -16.15 -27.87
C SER A 74 5.38 -16.10 -27.37
N PHE A 75 6.24 -16.98 -27.87
CA PHE A 75 7.66 -16.94 -27.57
C PHE A 75 8.50 -17.30 -28.79
N ALA A 76 9.64 -16.64 -28.94
CA ALA A 76 10.60 -16.92 -29.99
C ALA A 76 11.62 -17.96 -29.50
N ARG A 77 11.81 -19.04 -30.26
CA ARG A 77 12.90 -19.98 -29.99
C ARG A 77 13.43 -20.60 -31.29
N GLY A 78 14.69 -20.30 -31.60
CA GLY A 78 15.26 -20.61 -32.92
C GLY A 78 14.79 -19.59 -33.96
N LYS A 79 14.31 -20.05 -35.12
CA LYS A 79 13.83 -19.19 -36.23
C LYS A 79 12.31 -19.04 -36.31
N GLU A 80 11.55 -19.63 -35.39
CA GLU A 80 10.09 -19.62 -35.40
C GLU A 80 9.52 -19.03 -34.10
N GLU A 81 8.47 -18.23 -34.26
CA GLU A 81 7.61 -17.80 -33.16
C GLU A 81 6.53 -18.86 -32.92
N LYS A 82 6.33 -19.23 -31.65
CA LYS A 82 5.35 -20.26 -31.25
C LYS A 82 4.33 -19.64 -30.32
N ASN A 83 3.05 -19.88 -30.61
CA ASN A 83 1.93 -19.43 -29.77
C ASN A 83 1.55 -20.52 -28.78
N ALA A 84 1.17 -20.10 -27.57
CA ALA A 84 0.67 -20.97 -26.52
C ALA A 84 -0.41 -20.25 -25.71
N THR A 85 -1.32 -21.02 -25.11
CA THR A 85 -2.46 -20.47 -24.37
C THR A 85 -2.41 -20.77 -22.88
N ALA A 86 -1.40 -21.47 -22.37
CA ALA A 86 -1.34 -21.81 -20.95
C ALA A 86 -1.32 -20.56 -20.05
N GLY A 87 -2.19 -20.53 -19.04
CA GLY A 87 -2.03 -19.60 -17.92
C GLY A 87 -0.85 -20.00 -17.03
N MET A 88 -0.11 -19.04 -16.50
CA MET A 88 0.94 -19.29 -15.51
C MET A 88 0.45 -18.91 -14.12
N VAL A 89 0.65 -19.80 -13.15
CA VAL A 89 0.33 -19.56 -11.74
C VAL A 89 1.54 -19.80 -10.87
N PHE A 90 1.78 -18.92 -9.91
CA PHE A 90 2.92 -18.99 -9.01
C PHE A 90 2.41 -19.09 -7.57
N VAL A 91 2.71 -20.21 -6.90
CA VAL A 91 2.26 -20.47 -5.53
C VAL A 91 3.43 -20.28 -4.56
N GLY A 92 3.33 -19.23 -3.75
CA GLY A 92 4.31 -18.92 -2.70
C GLY A 92 3.75 -19.06 -1.30
N ASN A 93 4.65 -19.27 -0.34
CA ASN A 93 4.35 -19.19 1.08
C ASN A 93 5.09 -17.99 1.68
N ILE A 94 4.36 -17.14 2.38
CA ILE A 94 4.92 -16.09 3.22
C ILE A 94 5.14 -16.69 4.63
N ASN A 95 6.34 -16.52 5.17
CA ASN A 95 6.73 -17.07 6.48
C ASN A 95 6.67 -16.03 7.63
N GLN A 96 6.40 -14.76 7.33
CA GLN A 96 6.27 -13.67 8.30
C GLN A 96 4.85 -13.08 8.28
N SER A 97 4.48 -12.24 9.25
CA SER A 97 3.20 -11.54 9.15
C SER A 97 3.23 -10.53 7.99
N VAL A 98 2.07 -10.32 7.36
CA VAL A 98 1.93 -9.39 6.23
C VAL A 98 2.35 -7.97 6.63
N ASP A 99 2.00 -7.54 7.85
CA ASP A 99 2.37 -6.22 8.37
C ASP A 99 3.89 -6.01 8.50
N ILE A 100 4.61 -7.05 8.92
CA ILE A 100 6.08 -7.00 9.02
C ILE A 100 6.66 -7.01 7.60
N LEU A 101 6.20 -7.92 6.75
CA LEU A 101 6.71 -8.06 5.38
C LEU A 101 6.54 -6.76 4.59
N LEU A 102 5.40 -6.07 4.74
CA LEU A 102 5.16 -4.80 4.06
C LEU A 102 6.05 -3.65 4.58
N LYS A 103 6.60 -3.75 5.79
CA LYS A 103 7.53 -2.77 6.36
C LYS A 103 8.98 -3.05 5.99
N THR A 104 9.35 -4.31 5.83
CA THR A 104 10.75 -4.73 5.61
C THR A 104 11.07 -5.09 4.16
N SER A 105 10.08 -5.46 3.35
CA SER A 105 10.24 -5.94 1.96
C SER A 105 8.93 -5.71 1.17
N HIS A 106 8.50 -6.70 0.36
CA HIS A 106 7.31 -6.69 -0.49
C HIS A 106 6.62 -8.06 -0.56
N LEU A 107 5.38 -8.11 -1.06
CA LEU A 107 4.59 -9.36 -1.12
C LEU A 107 5.14 -10.43 -2.08
N PHE A 108 6.05 -10.05 -2.99
CA PHE A 108 6.77 -10.95 -3.91
C PHE A 108 8.08 -11.52 -3.34
N ASP A 109 8.43 -11.21 -2.09
CA ASP A 109 9.65 -11.69 -1.41
C ASP A 109 9.89 -13.21 -1.49
N PRO A 110 8.85 -14.08 -1.53
CA PRO A 110 9.07 -15.52 -1.71
C PRO A 110 9.68 -15.92 -3.06
N PHE A 111 9.71 -15.06 -4.08
CA PHE A 111 10.37 -15.37 -5.35
C PHE A 111 11.90 -15.35 -5.20
N PRO A 112 12.64 -16.09 -6.04
CA PRO A 112 14.09 -15.94 -6.14
C PRO A 112 14.45 -14.51 -6.56
N ASP A 113 15.54 -13.93 -6.06
CA ASP A 113 15.93 -12.53 -6.30
C ASP A 113 15.89 -12.11 -7.78
N VAL A 114 16.33 -13.00 -8.67
CA VAL A 114 16.33 -12.80 -10.13
C VAL A 114 14.95 -12.57 -10.74
N MET A 115 13.87 -12.96 -10.06
CA MET A 115 12.49 -12.75 -10.46
C MET A 115 11.76 -11.78 -9.52
N GLY A 116 12.03 -11.88 -8.20
CA GLY A 116 11.40 -11.08 -7.16
C GLY A 116 11.79 -9.59 -7.21
N GLN A 117 12.93 -9.25 -7.82
CA GLN A 117 13.37 -7.88 -8.05
C GLN A 117 13.19 -7.41 -9.51
N ASP A 118 12.78 -8.28 -10.44
CA ASP A 118 12.56 -7.91 -11.84
C ASP A 118 11.16 -7.28 -12.01
N THR A 119 11.11 -5.94 -12.01
CA THR A 119 9.85 -5.18 -12.16
C THR A 119 9.14 -5.50 -13.47
N ALA A 120 9.87 -5.78 -14.55
CA ALA A 120 9.28 -6.11 -15.84
C ALA A 120 8.60 -7.50 -15.80
N PHE A 121 9.18 -8.47 -15.09
CA PHE A 121 8.55 -9.76 -14.84
C PHE A 121 7.29 -9.61 -13.98
N LEU A 122 7.39 -8.92 -12.84
CA LEU A 122 6.29 -8.76 -11.90
C LEU A 122 5.12 -7.95 -12.49
N ASP A 123 5.39 -6.97 -13.34
CA ASP A 123 4.35 -6.16 -14.00
C ASP A 123 3.47 -6.96 -14.98
N ARG A 124 3.90 -8.16 -15.37
CA ARG A 124 3.10 -9.09 -16.19
C ARG A 124 2.15 -9.96 -15.37
N MET A 125 2.17 -9.86 -14.03
CA MET A 125 1.21 -10.55 -13.17
C MET A 125 -0.16 -9.87 -13.23
N HIS A 126 -1.17 -10.56 -13.76
CA HIS A 126 -2.51 -9.97 -13.82
C HIS A 126 -3.18 -9.81 -12.45
N CYS A 127 -2.93 -10.72 -11.52
CA CYS A 127 -3.64 -10.82 -10.25
C CYS A 127 -2.72 -11.36 -9.15
N TYR A 128 -2.76 -10.74 -7.97
CA TYR A 128 -2.18 -11.29 -6.74
C TYR A 128 -3.30 -11.74 -5.80
N LEU A 129 -3.47 -13.06 -5.63
CA LEU A 129 -4.49 -13.61 -4.74
C LEU A 129 -3.92 -13.82 -3.31
N PRO A 130 -4.39 -13.07 -2.30
CA PRO A 130 -3.88 -13.14 -0.93
C PRO A 130 -4.25 -14.46 -0.25
N GLY A 131 -3.28 -15.37 -0.13
CA GLY A 131 -3.50 -16.69 0.48
C GLY A 131 -3.85 -16.68 1.98
N TRP A 132 -3.75 -15.52 2.65
CA TRP A 132 -4.13 -15.33 4.06
C TRP A 132 -5.61 -15.00 4.25
N GLU A 133 -6.30 -14.53 3.21
CA GLU A 133 -7.75 -14.30 3.23
C GLU A 133 -8.54 -15.59 2.98
N ILE A 134 -7.88 -16.61 2.44
CA ILE A 134 -8.48 -17.92 2.19
C ILE A 134 -8.53 -18.71 3.50
N PRO A 135 -9.71 -19.14 3.95
CA PRO A 135 -9.84 -19.92 5.17
C PRO A 135 -9.12 -21.27 5.02
N LYS A 136 -8.57 -21.77 6.13
CA LYS A 136 -7.94 -23.10 6.14
C LYS A 136 -8.99 -24.18 5.91
N TYR A 137 -8.65 -25.20 5.13
CA TYR A 137 -9.56 -26.27 4.77
C TYR A 137 -10.13 -26.96 6.03
N ARG A 138 -11.46 -27.02 6.13
CA ARG A 138 -12.19 -27.68 7.22
C ARG A 138 -13.29 -28.55 6.64
N PRO A 139 -13.67 -29.66 7.30
CA PRO A 139 -14.78 -30.50 6.85
C PRO A 139 -16.08 -29.72 6.62
N GLU A 140 -16.31 -28.68 7.41
CA GLU A 140 -17.47 -27.78 7.32
C GLU A 140 -17.59 -27.01 5.98
N PHE A 141 -16.52 -26.96 5.17
CA PHE A 141 -16.56 -26.32 3.85
C PHE A 141 -16.92 -27.28 2.72
N PHE A 142 -17.09 -28.58 3.00
CA PHE A 142 -17.63 -29.50 2.01
C PHE A 142 -19.14 -29.39 1.96
N THR A 143 -19.67 -29.53 0.75
CA THR A 143 -21.11 -29.67 0.56
C THR A 143 -21.52 -31.10 0.88
N ASP A 144 -22.64 -31.26 1.59
CA ASP A 144 -23.31 -32.55 1.78
C ASP A 144 -24.20 -32.94 0.56
N ASN A 145 -24.25 -32.08 -0.47
CA ASN A 145 -25.00 -32.29 -1.70
C ASN A 145 -24.13 -32.81 -2.84
N TYR A 146 -24.80 -33.25 -3.92
CA TYR A 146 -24.14 -33.64 -5.16
C TYR A 146 -23.34 -32.47 -5.78
N GLY A 147 -22.12 -32.79 -6.22
CA GLY A 147 -21.27 -31.89 -7.00
C GLY A 147 -20.96 -32.50 -8.37
N PHE A 148 -20.48 -31.67 -9.29
CA PHE A 148 -19.95 -32.17 -10.56
C PHE A 148 -18.60 -32.86 -10.34
N ILE A 149 -18.35 -33.92 -11.11
CA ILE A 149 -17.01 -34.50 -11.21
C ILE A 149 -16.07 -33.45 -11.82
N THR A 150 -14.85 -33.36 -11.29
CA THR A 150 -13.86 -32.33 -11.64
C THR A 150 -13.57 -32.27 -13.14
N ASP A 151 -13.41 -33.42 -13.80
CA ASP A 151 -13.14 -33.48 -15.25
C ASP A 151 -14.27 -32.87 -16.09
N TYR A 152 -15.52 -33.14 -15.72
CA TYR A 152 -16.68 -32.57 -16.39
C TYR A 152 -16.74 -31.05 -16.20
N TYR A 153 -16.52 -30.59 -14.97
CA TYR A 153 -16.46 -29.16 -14.67
C TYR A 153 -15.31 -28.45 -15.40
N ALA A 154 -14.15 -29.10 -15.50
CA ALA A 154 -12.99 -28.57 -16.21
C ALA A 154 -13.27 -28.37 -17.70
N GLU A 155 -13.95 -29.30 -18.36
CA GLU A 155 -14.35 -29.15 -19.76
C GLU A 155 -15.39 -28.03 -19.96
N ILE A 156 -16.33 -27.84 -19.02
CA ILE A 156 -17.24 -26.68 -19.04
C ILE A 156 -16.42 -25.37 -18.98
N MET A 157 -15.48 -25.27 -18.04
CA MET A 157 -14.62 -24.08 -17.92
C MET A 157 -13.78 -23.84 -19.18
N ARG A 158 -13.33 -24.91 -19.84
CA ARG A 158 -12.59 -24.84 -21.11
C ARG A 158 -13.44 -24.31 -22.26
N GLU A 159 -14.71 -24.70 -22.34
CA GLU A 159 -15.64 -24.11 -23.30
C GLU A 159 -15.95 -22.64 -22.99
N LEU A 160 -16.22 -22.30 -21.72
CA LEU A 160 -16.43 -20.91 -21.29
C LEU A 160 -15.20 -20.03 -21.52
N ARG A 161 -14.00 -20.61 -21.54
CA ARG A 161 -12.75 -19.89 -21.85
C ARG A 161 -12.82 -19.19 -23.21
N LYS A 162 -13.52 -19.77 -24.19
CA LYS A 162 -13.67 -19.25 -25.56
C LYS A 162 -14.53 -17.98 -25.63
N ILE A 163 -15.39 -17.75 -24.64
CA ILE A 163 -16.26 -16.58 -24.55
C ILE A 163 -15.49 -15.44 -23.87
N SER A 164 -15.64 -14.19 -24.28
CA SER A 164 -15.02 -13.04 -23.62
C SER A 164 -16.06 -12.16 -22.94
N TYR A 165 -15.81 -11.82 -21.68
CA TYR A 165 -16.56 -10.80 -20.92
C TYR A 165 -15.64 -9.64 -20.48
N SER A 166 -14.56 -9.41 -21.24
CA SER A 166 -13.53 -8.40 -20.92
C SER A 166 -14.08 -6.97 -20.88
N ASP A 167 -15.15 -6.73 -21.64
CA ASP A 167 -15.88 -5.48 -21.84
C ASP A 167 -17.18 -5.40 -21.01
N ALA A 168 -17.50 -6.42 -20.20
CA ALA A 168 -18.76 -6.46 -19.44
C ALA A 168 -18.95 -5.27 -18.48
N HIS A 169 -17.84 -4.70 -18.00
CA HIS A 169 -17.83 -3.50 -17.15
C HIS A 169 -18.06 -2.19 -17.93
N ASP A 170 -17.69 -2.12 -19.22
CA ASP A 170 -17.70 -0.89 -20.02
C ASP A 170 -19.13 -0.29 -20.13
N LYS A 171 -20.16 -1.15 -20.08
CA LYS A 171 -21.57 -0.74 -20.07
C LYS A 171 -21.93 0.13 -18.85
N TYR A 172 -21.37 -0.17 -17.69
CA TYR A 172 -21.78 0.42 -16.41
C TYR A 172 -20.72 1.35 -15.79
N PHE A 173 -19.45 1.13 -16.10
CA PHE A 173 -18.31 1.77 -15.46
C PHE A 173 -17.19 2.09 -16.45
N ARG A 174 -16.40 3.12 -16.15
CA ARG A 174 -15.12 3.42 -16.80
C ARG A 174 -13.99 3.25 -15.79
N LEU A 175 -12.81 2.85 -16.25
CA LEU A 175 -11.61 2.78 -15.42
C LEU A 175 -11.03 4.19 -15.22
N GLY A 176 -10.45 4.45 -14.06
CA GLY A 176 -9.78 5.71 -13.75
C GLY A 176 -8.48 5.94 -14.53
N ASN A 177 -7.92 7.13 -14.38
CA ASN A 177 -6.81 7.61 -15.22
C ASN A 177 -5.42 7.06 -14.80
N GLN A 178 -5.30 6.44 -13.63
CA GLN A 178 -4.04 5.89 -13.11
C GLN A 178 -3.77 4.44 -13.55
N LEU A 179 -4.57 3.89 -14.47
CA LEU A 179 -4.34 2.55 -15.03
C LEU A 179 -3.61 2.66 -16.37
N ASN A 180 -2.42 2.07 -16.47
CA ASN A 180 -1.73 1.94 -17.75
C ASN A 180 -2.37 0.82 -18.61
N GLN A 181 -1.93 0.68 -19.87
CA GLN A 181 -2.51 -0.32 -20.78
C GLN A 181 -2.41 -1.77 -20.25
N ARG A 182 -1.32 -2.13 -19.56
CA ARG A 182 -1.16 -3.46 -18.96
C ARG A 182 -2.10 -3.66 -17.78
N ASP A 183 -2.29 -2.62 -16.96
CA ASP A 183 -3.24 -2.61 -15.86
C ASP A 183 -4.67 -2.84 -16.35
N VAL A 184 -5.06 -2.12 -17.42
CA VAL A 184 -6.36 -2.30 -18.07
C VAL A 184 -6.52 -3.73 -18.57
N ILE A 185 -5.53 -4.28 -19.27
CA ILE A 185 -5.59 -5.68 -19.76
C ILE A 185 -5.75 -6.66 -18.59
N ALA A 186 -4.97 -6.51 -17.53
CA ALA A 186 -5.03 -7.37 -16.35
C ALA A 186 -6.41 -7.34 -15.67
N VAL A 187 -6.96 -6.15 -15.47
CA VAL A 187 -8.30 -5.95 -14.88
C VAL A 187 -9.37 -6.57 -15.79
N LYS A 188 -9.37 -6.25 -17.09
CA LYS A 188 -10.34 -6.79 -18.05
C LYS A 188 -10.30 -8.32 -18.13
N ARG A 189 -9.10 -8.92 -18.12
CA ARG A 189 -8.93 -10.39 -18.11
C ARG A 189 -9.45 -11.01 -16.81
N THR A 190 -9.22 -10.37 -15.67
CA THR A 190 -9.71 -10.83 -14.36
C THR A 190 -11.24 -10.75 -14.29
N VAL A 191 -11.84 -9.63 -14.72
CA VAL A 191 -13.31 -9.47 -14.83
C VAL A 191 -13.90 -10.58 -15.69
N SER A 192 -13.32 -10.82 -16.87
CA SER A 192 -13.76 -11.87 -17.79
C SER A 192 -13.71 -13.26 -17.17
N GLY A 193 -12.64 -13.58 -16.42
CA GLY A 193 -12.50 -14.87 -15.71
C GLY A 193 -13.52 -15.03 -14.58
N MET A 194 -13.68 -13.99 -13.75
CA MET A 194 -14.57 -14.02 -12.60
C MET A 194 -16.05 -14.09 -12.99
N ILE A 195 -16.46 -13.42 -14.07
CA ILE A 195 -17.84 -13.55 -14.59
C ILE A 195 -18.13 -14.98 -15.02
N LYS A 196 -17.20 -15.65 -15.70
CA LYS A 196 -17.40 -17.06 -16.12
C LYS A 196 -17.50 -18.00 -14.92
N LEU A 197 -16.75 -17.70 -13.86
CA LEU A 197 -16.73 -18.52 -12.66
C LEU A 197 -18.00 -18.35 -11.81
N ILE A 198 -18.45 -17.11 -11.60
CA ILE A 198 -19.57 -16.79 -10.70
C ILE A 198 -20.91 -16.81 -11.44
N TYR A 199 -20.94 -16.33 -12.68
CA TYR A 199 -22.12 -16.22 -13.54
C TYR A 199 -21.92 -17.00 -14.85
N PRO A 200 -21.70 -18.33 -14.80
CA PRO A 200 -21.44 -19.13 -16.00
C PRO A 200 -22.58 -19.10 -17.03
N HIS A 201 -23.79 -18.78 -16.58
CA HIS A 201 -24.99 -18.63 -17.40
C HIS A 201 -25.12 -17.26 -18.09
N GLY A 202 -24.16 -16.35 -17.87
CA GLY A 202 -24.07 -15.05 -18.55
C GLY A 202 -25.11 -14.01 -18.12
N LYS A 203 -25.87 -14.24 -17.05
CA LYS A 203 -26.81 -13.24 -16.50
C LYS A 203 -26.20 -12.63 -15.23
N PHE A 204 -26.02 -11.31 -15.25
CA PHE A 204 -25.47 -10.53 -14.15
C PHE A 204 -25.97 -9.09 -14.25
N GLU A 205 -26.12 -8.42 -13.12
CA GLU A 205 -26.57 -7.04 -13.04
C GLU A 205 -25.42 -6.07 -12.78
N LYS A 206 -25.70 -4.75 -12.81
CA LYS A 206 -24.70 -3.70 -12.52
C LYS A 206 -23.95 -3.97 -11.22
N LYS A 207 -24.66 -4.32 -10.14
CA LYS A 207 -24.08 -4.58 -8.81
C LYS A 207 -23.14 -5.79 -8.80
N ASP A 208 -23.43 -6.80 -9.62
CA ASP A 208 -22.61 -8.00 -9.70
C ASP A 208 -21.29 -7.71 -10.43
N VAL A 209 -21.38 -6.96 -11.53
CA VAL A 209 -20.21 -6.49 -12.28
C VAL A 209 -19.36 -5.55 -11.42
N GLU A 210 -19.98 -4.68 -10.63
CA GLU A 210 -19.28 -3.77 -9.71
C GLU A 210 -18.44 -4.54 -8.67
N LYS A 211 -19.00 -5.58 -8.05
CA LYS A 211 -18.25 -6.44 -7.09
C LYS A 211 -17.06 -7.11 -7.76
N ILE A 212 -17.25 -7.65 -8.97
CA ILE A 212 -16.18 -8.30 -9.74
C ILE A 212 -15.11 -7.27 -10.15
N LEU A 213 -15.52 -6.06 -10.54
CA LEU A 213 -14.63 -4.98 -10.94
C LEU A 213 -13.78 -4.50 -9.74
N LYS A 214 -14.41 -4.26 -8.58
CA LYS A 214 -13.74 -3.94 -7.32
C LYS A 214 -12.68 -4.98 -6.99
N PHE A 215 -13.06 -6.25 -6.99
CA PHE A 215 -12.12 -7.36 -6.76
C PHE A 215 -10.97 -7.35 -7.77
N SER A 216 -11.26 -7.18 -9.06
CA SER A 216 -10.24 -7.19 -10.12
C SER A 216 -9.25 -6.03 -10.00
N LEU A 217 -9.73 -4.83 -9.64
CA LEU A 217 -8.91 -3.66 -9.37
C LEU A 217 -8.04 -3.87 -8.13
N GLU A 218 -8.60 -4.41 -7.05
CA GLU A 218 -7.88 -4.70 -5.81
C GLU A 218 -6.73 -5.69 -6.05
N MET A 219 -6.99 -6.80 -6.77
CA MET A 219 -5.97 -7.80 -7.09
C MET A 219 -4.83 -7.23 -7.94
N ARG A 220 -5.14 -6.38 -8.94
CA ARG A 220 -4.10 -5.76 -9.78
C ARG A 220 -3.38 -4.64 -9.03
N ARG A 221 -4.09 -3.86 -8.21
CA ARG A 221 -3.48 -2.84 -7.34
C ARG A 221 -2.46 -3.46 -6.39
N ARG A 222 -2.73 -4.63 -5.80
CA ARG A 222 -1.73 -5.34 -4.96
C ARG A 222 -0.40 -5.54 -5.68
N VAL A 223 -0.42 -5.91 -6.96
CA VAL A 223 0.79 -6.05 -7.80
C VAL A 223 1.50 -4.71 -7.95
N LYS A 224 0.75 -3.66 -8.31
CA LYS A 224 1.30 -2.31 -8.54
C LYS A 224 1.88 -1.66 -7.29
N GLU A 225 1.26 -1.86 -6.14
CA GLU A 225 1.80 -1.38 -4.85
C GLU A 225 3.15 -2.04 -4.53
N GLN A 226 3.38 -3.29 -4.95
CA GLN A 226 4.71 -3.90 -4.79
C GLN A 226 5.71 -3.36 -5.80
N LEU A 227 5.29 -3.14 -7.05
CA LEU A 227 6.13 -2.52 -8.08
C LEU A 227 6.55 -1.10 -7.68
N LYS A 228 5.67 -0.32 -7.06
CA LYS A 228 6.00 0.98 -6.47
C LYS A 228 7.10 0.87 -5.41
N LYS A 229 7.09 -0.18 -4.58
CA LYS A 229 8.14 -0.40 -3.58
C LYS A 229 9.48 -0.80 -4.20
N ILE A 230 9.46 -1.60 -5.28
CA ILE A 230 10.68 -2.13 -5.91
C ILE A 230 11.28 -1.12 -6.90
N GLY A 231 10.45 -0.59 -7.81
CA GLY A 231 10.85 0.32 -8.89
C GLY A 231 10.66 1.81 -8.60
N GLY A 232 10.13 2.18 -7.43
CA GLY A 232 9.99 3.57 -7.01
C GLY A 232 9.10 4.40 -7.93
N MET A 233 9.63 5.54 -8.38
CA MET A 233 8.89 6.56 -9.16
C MET A 233 8.36 6.07 -10.51
N GLU A 234 8.86 4.97 -11.07
CA GLU A 234 8.34 4.41 -12.32
C GLU A 234 6.90 3.89 -12.18
N PHE A 235 6.48 3.53 -10.96
CA PHE A 235 5.19 2.88 -10.68
C PHE A 235 4.33 3.67 -9.69
N TYR A 236 4.41 5.01 -9.70
CA TYR A 236 3.70 5.86 -8.73
C TYR A 236 2.17 5.87 -8.89
N ASP A 237 1.66 5.62 -10.10
CA ASP A 237 0.23 5.51 -10.43
C ASP A 237 -0.38 4.21 -9.86
N VAL A 238 -0.82 4.28 -8.60
CA VAL A 238 -1.39 3.13 -7.86
C VAL A 238 -2.81 3.36 -7.32
N ASN A 239 -3.36 4.59 -7.42
CA ASN A 239 -4.71 4.91 -6.96
C ASN A 239 -5.73 4.48 -8.01
N PHE A 240 -5.95 3.17 -8.05
CA PHE A 240 -6.90 2.57 -8.97
C PHE A 240 -8.33 2.94 -8.58
N SER A 241 -9.07 3.41 -9.56
CA SER A 241 -10.46 3.81 -9.40
C SER A 241 -11.31 3.35 -10.58
N TYR A 242 -12.62 3.45 -10.40
CA TYR A 242 -13.59 3.29 -11.46
C TYR A 242 -14.69 4.34 -11.29
N ILE A 243 -15.28 4.75 -12.41
CA ILE A 243 -16.26 5.84 -12.50
C ILE A 243 -17.58 5.24 -12.97
N SER A 244 -18.69 5.49 -12.28
CA SER A 244 -19.99 5.03 -12.78
C SER A 244 -20.47 5.90 -13.94
N ASN A 245 -21.00 5.26 -15.00
CA ASN A 245 -21.55 5.97 -16.15
C ASN A 245 -22.86 6.70 -15.84
N ASP A 246 -23.55 6.35 -14.74
CA ASP A 246 -24.87 6.90 -14.42
C ASP A 246 -24.78 8.23 -13.65
N ASP A 247 -23.91 8.30 -12.64
CA ASP A 247 -23.77 9.46 -11.75
C ASP A 247 -22.40 10.16 -11.84
N PHE A 248 -21.48 9.63 -12.65
CA PHE A 248 -20.10 10.11 -12.79
C PHE A 248 -19.31 10.12 -11.49
N ASN A 249 -19.74 9.38 -10.47
CA ASN A 249 -19.01 9.25 -9.22
C ASN A 249 -17.79 8.35 -9.42
N GLU A 250 -16.62 8.82 -8.95
CA GLU A 250 -15.36 8.08 -8.99
C GLU A 250 -15.11 7.40 -7.64
N GLU A 251 -14.99 6.08 -7.65
CA GLU A 251 -14.67 5.29 -6.47
C GLU A 251 -13.26 4.71 -6.56
N TYR A 252 -12.43 5.02 -5.55
CA TYR A 252 -11.09 4.46 -5.39
C TYR A 252 -11.14 3.11 -4.67
N VAL A 253 -10.38 2.14 -5.19
CA VAL A 253 -10.29 0.78 -4.62
C VAL A 253 -9.00 0.64 -3.82
N SER A 254 -9.11 0.57 -2.50
CA SER A 254 -7.98 0.33 -1.59
C SER A 254 -7.61 -1.15 -1.47
N VAL A 255 -6.37 -1.45 -1.07
CA VAL A 255 -5.97 -2.80 -0.66
C VAL A 255 -5.95 -2.91 0.87
N PRO A 256 -6.54 -3.95 1.50
CA PRO A 256 -6.63 -4.06 2.96
C PRO A 256 -5.29 -4.07 3.69
N GLU A 257 -4.23 -4.57 3.04
CA GLU A 257 -2.91 -4.71 3.65
C GLU A 257 -2.11 -3.41 3.62
N GLN A 258 -2.46 -2.49 2.72
CA GLN A 258 -2.13 -1.10 2.97
C GLN A 258 -3.09 -0.63 4.04
N SER A 259 -2.56 -0.30 5.21
CA SER A 259 -3.29 0.31 6.31
C SER A 259 -4.35 1.27 5.77
N SER A 260 -5.60 0.81 5.73
CA SER A 260 -6.78 1.54 5.27
C SER A 260 -7.31 2.50 6.33
N GLY A 261 -6.39 3.05 7.12
CA GLY A 261 -6.53 4.34 7.71
C GLY A 261 -5.30 5.09 7.25
N SER A 262 -5.50 6.22 6.58
CA SER A 262 -4.49 7.28 6.64
C SER A 262 -3.93 7.30 8.06
N LEU A 263 -2.60 7.19 8.21
CA LEU A 263 -1.96 7.18 9.53
C LEU A 263 -2.44 8.37 10.39
N ILE A 264 -2.85 9.43 9.69
CA ILE A 264 -3.62 10.57 10.17
C ILE A 264 -5.12 10.34 9.90
N PRO A 265 -5.96 10.09 10.92
CA PRO A 265 -7.39 9.86 10.72
C PRO A 265 -8.10 11.09 10.16
N GLU A 266 -9.17 10.86 9.41
CA GLU A 266 -10.11 11.91 9.00
C GLU A 266 -11.11 12.23 10.13
N GLY A 267 -11.40 13.51 10.34
CA GLY A 267 -12.33 13.99 11.37
C GLY A 267 -11.64 14.69 12.54
N VAL A 268 -12.46 15.17 13.48
CA VAL A 268 -11.97 15.90 14.67
C VAL A 268 -11.32 14.90 15.63
N GLY A 269 -10.02 15.06 15.86
CA GLY A 269 -9.26 14.24 16.80
C GLY A 269 -9.60 14.53 18.26
N LYS A 270 -8.97 13.80 19.19
CA LYS A 270 -9.02 14.13 20.62
C LYS A 270 -8.05 15.28 20.92
N ALA A 271 -8.39 16.13 21.89
CA ALA A 271 -7.48 17.15 22.40
C ALA A 271 -6.17 16.50 22.89
N GLY A 272 -5.03 17.10 22.54
CA GLY A 272 -3.71 16.57 22.85
C GLY A 272 -3.13 15.58 21.85
N HIS A 273 -3.86 15.21 20.79
CA HIS A 273 -3.38 14.31 19.74
C HIS A 273 -3.03 15.07 18.48
N LEU A 274 -1.83 14.86 17.94
CA LEU A 274 -1.41 15.45 16.67
C LEU A 274 -0.31 14.65 15.99
N TYR A 275 0.01 15.08 14.78
CA TYR A 275 0.98 14.44 13.89
C TYR A 275 2.00 15.44 13.39
N THR A 276 3.24 14.98 13.29
CA THR A 276 4.35 15.73 12.68
C THR A 276 5.18 14.83 11.79
N VAL A 277 5.76 15.40 10.73
CA VAL A 277 6.63 14.68 9.80
C VAL A 277 8.00 15.36 9.81
N SER A 278 9.05 14.58 10.04
CA SER A 278 10.43 15.05 9.96
C SER A 278 11.39 13.88 9.68
N HIS A 279 12.67 14.18 9.55
CA HIS A 279 13.74 13.19 9.46
C HIS A 279 13.90 12.43 10.78
N GLY A 280 13.84 11.10 10.70
CA GLY A 280 14.26 10.22 11.77
C GLY A 280 15.78 10.11 11.85
N LYS A 281 16.27 9.44 12.89
CA LYS A 281 17.71 9.25 13.14
C LYS A 281 18.47 8.60 11.96
N ASN A 282 17.78 7.80 11.14
CA ASN A 282 18.36 7.11 9.99
C ASN A 282 18.35 7.96 8.70
N GLY A 283 18.02 9.25 8.79
CA GLY A 283 17.92 10.17 7.64
C GLY A 283 16.61 10.05 6.84
N MET A 284 15.90 8.92 6.97
CA MET A 284 14.58 8.72 6.37
C MET A 284 13.52 9.65 6.97
N ILE A 285 12.55 10.06 6.16
CA ILE A 285 11.43 10.90 6.61
C ILE A 285 10.29 10.03 7.13
N GLY A 286 9.79 10.33 8.32
CA GLY A 286 8.76 9.54 8.99
C GLY A 286 7.67 10.39 9.59
N LEU A 287 6.56 9.71 9.90
CA LEU A 287 5.42 10.29 10.60
C LEU A 287 5.50 9.94 12.08
N PHE A 288 5.41 10.96 12.92
CA PHE A 288 5.43 10.82 14.36
C PHE A 288 4.10 11.31 14.93
N LYS A 289 3.50 10.49 15.80
CA LYS A 289 2.29 10.81 16.53
C LYS A 289 2.66 11.26 17.94
N ILE A 290 2.07 12.37 18.38
CA ILE A 290 2.24 12.91 19.72
C ILE A 290 0.89 12.88 20.42
N GLU A 291 0.85 12.32 21.62
CA GLU A 291 -0.34 12.22 22.45
C GLU A 291 -0.04 12.81 23.83
N THR A 292 -0.83 13.80 24.25
CA THR A 292 -0.68 14.43 25.56
C THR A 292 -1.88 14.17 26.44
N GLN A 293 -1.61 13.75 27.67
CA GLN A 293 -2.60 13.62 28.73
C GLN A 293 -2.25 14.53 29.90
N ILE A 294 -3.26 15.15 30.50
CA ILE A 294 -3.10 16.06 31.64
C ILE A 294 -3.89 15.52 32.83
N THR A 295 -3.24 15.51 33.99
CA THR A 295 -3.85 15.18 35.29
C THR A 295 -3.57 16.31 36.29
N LYS A 296 -4.43 16.45 37.31
CA LYS A 296 -4.15 17.40 38.41
C LYS A 296 -2.94 16.91 39.19
N GLY A 297 -1.99 17.80 39.46
CA GLY A 297 -0.71 17.41 40.07
C GLY A 297 0.14 18.61 40.47
N THR A 298 1.46 18.43 40.46
CA THR A 298 2.44 19.39 40.98
C THR A 298 3.33 20.00 39.90
N GLY A 299 2.96 19.90 38.62
CA GLY A 299 3.72 20.47 37.51
C GLY A 299 4.79 19.53 36.94
N LYS A 300 4.62 18.21 37.15
CA LYS A 300 5.52 17.18 36.62
C LYS A 300 5.35 17.07 35.10
N PHE A 301 6.46 16.92 34.40
CA PHE A 301 6.48 16.64 32.96
C PHE A 301 7.12 15.28 32.73
N GLU A 302 6.36 14.36 32.16
CA GLU A 302 6.80 13.03 31.80
C GLU A 302 6.74 12.85 30.28
N LYS A 303 7.78 12.23 29.73
CA LYS A 303 7.91 11.94 28.30
C LYS A 303 8.14 10.45 28.09
N THR A 304 7.28 9.81 27.30
CA THR A 304 7.33 8.37 27.02
C THR A 304 7.48 8.10 25.52
N GLY A 305 7.98 6.91 25.15
CA GLY A 305 8.11 6.53 23.73
C GLY A 305 9.33 7.08 22.98
N LEU A 306 10.19 7.88 23.64
CA LEU A 306 11.43 8.43 23.07
C LEU A 306 12.66 7.49 23.16
N GLY A 307 12.54 6.36 23.85
CA GLY A 307 13.63 5.39 24.03
C GLY A 307 14.92 6.01 24.62
N ASN A 308 16.07 5.70 24.02
CA ASN A 308 17.39 6.24 24.39
C ASN A 308 17.83 7.45 23.53
N ASN A 309 16.92 8.06 22.78
CA ASN A 309 17.25 9.22 21.94
C ASN A 309 17.42 10.49 22.80
N ARG A 310 18.65 10.95 22.98
CA ARG A 310 18.97 12.13 23.81
C ARG A 310 18.42 13.42 23.20
N ASP A 311 18.55 13.61 21.91
CA ASP A 311 18.17 14.86 21.22
C ASP A 311 16.66 15.03 21.19
N ALA A 312 15.92 13.94 20.93
CA ALA A 312 14.46 13.94 21.00
C ALA A 312 13.94 14.23 22.42
N LYS A 313 14.63 13.70 23.44
CA LYS A 313 14.36 14.01 24.85
C LYS A 313 14.67 15.47 25.20
N GLU A 314 15.62 16.11 24.53
CA GLU A 314 15.95 17.51 24.77
C GLU A 314 14.95 18.46 24.06
N ALA A 315 14.47 18.09 22.87
CA ALA A 315 13.43 18.81 22.15
C ALA A 315 12.10 18.86 22.93
N ALA A 316 11.68 17.72 23.49
CA ALA A 316 10.50 17.65 24.37
C ALA A 316 10.62 18.59 25.59
N GLU A 317 11.81 18.63 26.21
CA GLU A 317 12.06 19.47 27.37
C GLU A 317 12.10 20.95 27.02
N THR A 318 12.66 21.26 25.86
CA THR A 318 12.71 22.63 25.34
C THR A 318 11.30 23.17 25.12
N ALA A 319 10.38 22.35 24.60
CA ALA A 319 8.98 22.72 24.43
C ALA A 319 8.31 23.05 25.76
N PHE A 320 8.52 22.21 26.78
CA PHE A 320 7.92 22.43 28.10
C PHE A 320 8.55 23.65 28.83
N LYS A 321 9.86 23.88 28.69
CA LYS A 321 10.53 25.07 29.20
C LYS A 321 10.01 26.34 28.53
N TYR A 322 9.84 26.31 27.21
CA TYR A 322 9.25 27.41 26.45
C TYR A 322 7.83 27.71 26.92
N LEU A 323 7.00 26.69 27.13
CA LEU A 323 5.64 26.83 27.68
C LEU A 323 5.66 27.41 29.11
N LYS A 324 6.61 27.04 29.96
CA LYS A 324 6.75 27.62 31.30
C LYS A 324 7.05 29.12 31.26
N ALA A 325 7.89 29.56 30.32
CA ALA A 325 8.25 30.96 30.17
C ALA A 325 7.14 31.80 29.50
N ASN A 326 6.49 31.24 28.47
CA ASN A 326 5.59 31.98 27.57
C ASN A 326 4.12 31.51 27.64
N GLY A 327 3.75 30.56 28.49
CA GLY A 327 2.38 29.99 28.51
C GLY A 327 1.27 31.02 28.73
N LYS A 328 1.56 32.11 29.44
CA LYS A 328 0.61 33.22 29.66
C LYS A 328 0.30 34.03 28.39
N SER A 329 1.21 34.11 27.41
CA SER A 329 0.93 34.79 26.14
C SER A 329 0.05 33.94 25.22
N ILE A 330 0.10 32.62 25.37
CA ILE A 330 -0.77 31.68 24.63
C ILE A 330 -2.17 31.65 25.24
N SER A 331 -2.28 31.37 26.54
CA SER A 331 -3.55 31.47 27.27
C SER A 331 -3.34 31.50 28.78
N GLY A 332 -4.03 32.43 29.46
CA GLY A 332 -4.04 32.52 30.92
C GLY A 332 -4.62 31.30 31.64
N SER A 333 -5.32 30.40 30.94
CA SER A 333 -5.90 29.19 31.51
C SER A 333 -4.91 28.02 31.62
N ILE A 334 -3.74 28.10 30.96
CA ILE A 334 -2.74 27.03 30.99
C ILE A 334 -1.93 27.14 32.29
N SER A 335 -2.03 26.11 33.14
CA SER A 335 -1.23 26.02 34.37
C SER A 335 -0.16 24.94 34.23
N THR A 336 1.11 25.33 34.33
CA THR A 336 2.28 24.43 34.33
C THR A 336 2.70 24.00 35.74
N VAL A 337 2.01 24.47 36.77
CA VAL A 337 2.34 24.24 38.19
C VAL A 337 1.32 23.31 38.87
N ASN A 338 0.04 23.40 38.50
CA ASN A 338 -1.04 22.65 39.16
C ASN A 338 -1.45 21.39 38.40
N ASN A 339 -0.83 21.12 37.25
CA ASN A 339 -1.16 20.03 36.35
C ASN A 339 0.11 19.27 36.00
N ASP A 340 0.02 17.94 36.01
CA ASP A 340 1.05 17.05 35.48
C ASP A 340 0.75 16.74 34.02
N TYR A 341 1.80 16.71 33.20
CA TYR A 341 1.74 16.54 31.76
C TYR A 341 2.48 15.26 31.39
N VAL A 342 1.79 14.33 30.76
CA VAL A 342 2.38 13.10 30.22
C VAL A 342 2.28 13.16 28.70
N VAL A 343 3.42 13.19 28.01
CA VAL A 343 3.48 13.22 26.55
C VAL A 343 4.10 11.92 26.04
N ASN A 344 3.35 11.24 25.19
CA ASN A 344 3.78 10.01 24.54
C ASN A 344 4.09 10.26 23.08
N TYR A 345 5.22 9.73 22.63
CA TYR A 345 5.72 9.87 21.26
C TYR A 345 5.75 8.49 20.59
N GLN A 346 5.14 8.38 19.41
CA GLN A 346 5.11 7.15 18.63
C GLN A 346 5.64 7.39 17.24
N ASP A 347 6.60 6.58 16.83
CA ASP A 347 7.04 6.50 15.44
C ASP A 347 6.11 5.54 14.69
N MET A 348 5.31 6.09 13.78
CA MET A 348 4.28 5.34 13.07
C MET A 348 4.85 4.42 11.99
N LYS A 349 6.09 4.67 11.53
CA LYS A 349 6.74 3.92 10.44
C LYS A 349 7.95 3.08 10.92
N GLY A 350 8.40 3.27 12.16
CA GLY A 350 9.49 2.48 12.76
C GLY A 350 10.88 2.83 12.22
N ILE A 351 11.08 4.06 11.75
CA ILE A 351 12.33 4.53 11.13
C ILE A 351 13.33 5.17 12.12
N GLY A 352 12.93 5.35 13.38
CA GLY A 352 13.68 6.02 14.43
C GLY A 352 13.16 7.43 14.72
N MET A 353 13.10 7.80 16.01
CA MET A 353 12.56 9.07 16.49
C MET A 353 13.31 10.30 15.95
N THR A 354 12.58 11.38 15.67
CA THR A 354 13.12 12.68 15.23
C THR A 354 13.51 13.58 16.41
N SER A 355 14.47 14.50 16.18
CA SER A 355 14.80 15.61 17.09
C SER A 355 13.91 16.85 16.87
N ASP A 356 13.14 16.91 15.78
CA ASP A 356 12.30 18.07 15.45
C ASP A 356 10.91 17.98 16.09
N LEU A 357 10.89 17.86 17.42
CA LEU A 357 9.66 17.66 18.18
C LEU A 357 9.20 18.90 18.94
N THR A 358 9.98 19.98 19.02
CA THR A 358 9.74 21.06 19.98
C THR A 358 8.40 21.76 19.73
N LEU A 359 8.14 22.19 18.49
CA LEU A 359 6.89 22.90 18.16
C LEU A 359 5.67 21.98 18.25
N ALA A 360 5.78 20.76 17.71
CA ALA A 360 4.72 19.78 17.75
C ALA A 360 4.36 19.41 19.21
N THR A 361 5.36 19.27 20.08
CA THR A 361 5.14 19.04 21.53
C THR A 361 4.44 20.22 22.19
N LEU A 362 4.86 21.46 21.89
CA LEU A 362 4.22 22.66 22.43
C LEU A 362 2.72 22.71 22.08
N ILE A 363 2.39 22.46 20.82
CA ILE A 363 0.99 22.47 20.35
C ILE A 363 0.19 21.32 20.98
N ALA A 364 0.78 20.13 21.14
CA ALA A 364 0.11 18.99 21.78
C ALA A 364 -0.27 19.30 23.23
N ILE A 365 0.66 19.93 23.95
CA ILE A 365 0.42 20.35 25.34
C ILE A 365 -0.66 21.43 25.41
N CYS A 366 -0.61 22.44 24.54
CA CYS A 366 -1.62 23.50 24.51
C CYS A 366 -3.00 22.95 24.12
N SER A 367 -3.06 22.04 23.15
CA SER A 367 -4.29 21.34 22.74
C SER A 367 -4.93 20.61 23.92
N ALA A 368 -4.15 19.83 24.67
CA ALA A 368 -4.63 19.14 25.86
C ALA A 368 -5.05 20.11 26.97
N ALA A 369 -4.25 21.15 27.24
CA ALA A 369 -4.49 22.10 28.34
C ALA A 369 -5.74 22.96 28.13
N LEU A 370 -6.04 23.27 26.87
CA LEU A 370 -7.23 24.03 26.48
C LEU A 370 -8.43 23.12 26.18
N ASN A 371 -8.26 21.80 26.24
CA ASN A 371 -9.24 20.80 25.82
C ASN A 371 -9.81 21.10 24.42
N LYS A 372 -8.95 21.57 23.51
CA LYS A 372 -9.30 21.90 22.13
C LYS A 372 -8.57 20.96 21.18
N PRO A 373 -9.28 20.23 20.30
CA PRO A 373 -8.63 19.36 19.33
C PRO A 373 -7.88 20.18 18.27
N VAL A 374 -6.79 19.63 17.76
CA VAL A 374 -6.09 20.17 16.59
C VAL A 374 -6.98 19.99 15.36
N ILE A 375 -6.83 20.87 14.37
CA ILE A 375 -7.58 20.79 13.10
C ILE A 375 -7.48 19.38 12.51
N SER A 376 -8.62 18.87 12.05
CA SER A 376 -8.75 17.58 11.34
C SER A 376 -7.71 17.42 10.23
N SER A 377 -7.11 16.24 10.16
CA SER A 377 -6.18 15.84 9.09
C SER A 377 -5.00 16.79 8.89
N ALA A 378 -4.58 17.46 9.97
CA ALA A 378 -3.47 18.41 9.95
C ALA A 378 -2.14 17.76 10.36
N VAL A 379 -1.07 18.14 9.66
CA VAL A 379 0.32 17.86 10.06
C VAL A 379 1.01 19.17 10.42
N ILE A 380 1.73 19.16 11.52
CA ILE A 380 2.51 20.31 11.98
C ILE A 380 3.96 20.09 11.53
N LEU A 381 4.46 20.99 10.70
CA LEU A 381 5.86 21.00 10.26
C LEU A 381 6.60 22.17 10.90
N GLY A 382 7.92 22.03 11.04
CA GLY A 382 8.79 23.06 11.60
C GLY A 382 9.18 22.77 13.05
N ASN A 383 10.20 23.49 13.51
CA ASN A 383 10.76 23.32 14.84
C ASN A 383 10.95 24.67 15.54
N LEU A 384 11.20 24.66 16.85
CA LEU A 384 11.25 25.84 17.71
C LEU A 384 12.53 25.83 18.55
N SER A 385 13.23 26.96 18.62
CA SER A 385 14.34 27.15 19.57
C SER A 385 13.82 27.54 20.95
N ILE A 386 14.64 27.41 22.00
CA ILE A 386 14.26 27.83 23.36
C ILE A 386 13.91 29.33 23.45
N GLY A 387 14.45 30.15 22.55
CA GLY A 387 14.19 31.59 22.47
C GLY A 387 12.95 31.97 21.65
N GLY A 388 12.22 30.99 21.11
CA GLY A 388 11.02 31.24 20.30
C GLY A 388 11.27 31.41 18.79
N THR A 389 12.50 31.19 18.32
CA THR A 389 12.83 31.30 16.89
C THR A 389 12.28 30.09 16.14
N ILE A 390 11.52 30.33 15.07
CA ILE A 390 11.01 29.28 14.19
C ILE A 390 12.12 28.79 13.26
N ILE A 391 12.35 27.48 13.29
CA ILE A 391 13.33 26.80 12.45
C ILE A 391 12.62 26.32 11.18
N LYS A 392 13.25 26.61 10.03
CA LYS A 392 12.78 26.23 8.69
C LYS A 392 12.77 24.71 8.51
N VAL A 393 11.84 24.22 7.69
CA VAL A 393 11.74 22.81 7.30
C VAL A 393 12.74 22.50 6.19
N SER A 394 13.55 21.45 6.33
CA SER A 394 14.43 20.92 5.27
C SER A 394 13.68 19.97 4.33
N GLU A 395 14.09 19.87 3.07
CA GLU A 395 13.52 18.93 2.08
C GLU A 395 11.97 18.96 1.99
N LEU A 396 11.40 20.17 1.88
CA LEU A 396 9.96 20.39 1.93
C LEU A 396 9.16 19.50 0.96
N ALA A 397 9.63 19.31 -0.28
CA ALA A 397 8.95 18.45 -1.26
C ALA A 397 8.82 17.00 -0.78
N ASN A 398 9.90 16.42 -0.23
CA ASN A 398 9.92 15.05 0.27
C ASN A 398 9.03 14.89 1.52
N ILE A 399 9.04 15.89 2.41
CA ILE A 399 8.20 15.91 3.60
C ILE A 399 6.72 16.01 3.22
N LEU A 400 6.36 16.88 2.28
CA LEU A 400 4.99 17.00 1.78
C LEU A 400 4.52 15.70 1.13
N GLN A 401 5.40 15.00 0.40
CA GLN A 401 5.05 13.69 -0.16
C GLN A 401 4.70 12.68 0.94
N VAL A 402 5.50 12.62 2.01
CA VAL A 402 5.21 11.74 3.16
C VAL A 402 3.92 12.16 3.87
N CYS A 403 3.59 13.44 3.91
CA CYS A 403 2.32 13.94 4.43
C CYS A 403 1.14 13.43 3.58
N LEU A 404 1.26 13.47 2.25
CA LEU A 404 0.22 13.01 1.33
C LEU A 404 0.00 11.50 1.50
N ASP A 405 1.08 10.73 1.49
CA ASP A 405 1.05 9.28 1.67
C ASP A 405 0.50 8.87 3.05
N SER A 406 0.61 9.76 4.05
CA SER A 406 0.07 9.54 5.40
C SER A 406 -1.39 10.01 5.56
N GLY A 407 -1.96 10.61 4.50
CA GLY A 407 -3.34 11.10 4.43
C GLY A 407 -3.58 12.46 5.09
N ALA A 408 -2.57 13.33 5.13
CA ALA A 408 -2.74 14.71 5.53
C ALA A 408 -3.54 15.49 4.46
N LYS A 409 -4.45 16.37 4.90
CA LYS A 409 -5.17 17.31 4.02
C LYS A 409 -4.79 18.77 4.31
N LYS A 410 -4.26 19.04 5.51
CA LYS A 410 -3.86 20.37 5.97
C LYS A 410 -2.43 20.33 6.48
N ILE A 411 -1.66 21.36 6.17
CA ILE A 411 -0.26 21.45 6.60
C ILE A 411 -0.04 22.78 7.28
N LEU A 412 0.38 22.74 8.55
CA LEU A 412 0.90 23.92 9.23
C LEU A 412 2.38 24.09 8.86
N LEU A 413 2.74 25.22 8.27
CA LEU A 413 4.08 25.46 7.72
C LEU A 413 4.66 26.81 8.19
N PRO A 414 5.94 26.87 8.61
CA PRO A 414 6.61 28.14 8.85
C PRO A 414 6.60 29.03 7.60
N ILE A 415 6.33 30.33 7.77
CA ILE A 415 6.47 31.30 6.67
C ILE A 415 7.90 31.37 6.13
N THR A 416 8.90 31.04 6.96
CA THR A 416 10.32 30.94 6.55
C THR A 416 10.59 29.79 5.57
N SER A 417 9.67 28.83 5.45
CA SER A 417 9.75 27.73 4.47
C SER A 417 8.98 28.03 3.18
N ALA A 418 8.29 29.17 3.08
CA ALA A 418 7.49 29.51 1.91
C ALA A 418 8.34 29.68 0.63
N SER A 419 9.60 30.11 0.73
CA SER A 419 10.49 30.23 -0.43
C SER A 419 10.79 28.88 -1.08
N ASP A 420 10.69 27.77 -0.33
CA ASP A 420 10.99 26.44 -0.85
C ASP A 420 9.78 25.82 -1.58
N LEU A 421 8.60 26.44 -1.50
CA LEU A 421 7.42 25.96 -2.24
C LEU A 421 7.63 25.98 -3.75
N ALA A 422 8.49 26.85 -4.26
CA ALA A 422 8.87 26.87 -5.67
C ALA A 422 9.56 25.56 -6.12
N SER A 423 10.12 24.78 -5.20
CA SER A 423 10.72 23.47 -5.49
C SER A 423 9.73 22.30 -5.43
N VAL A 424 8.50 22.55 -5.01
CA VAL A 424 7.47 21.51 -4.81
C VAL A 424 6.60 21.41 -6.07
N PRO A 425 6.31 20.19 -6.58
CA PRO A 425 5.40 20.02 -7.71
C PRO A 425 4.01 20.60 -7.46
N SER A 426 3.39 21.20 -8.49
CA SER A 426 2.08 21.84 -8.41
C SER A 426 0.98 20.90 -7.92
N ASP A 427 1.04 19.63 -8.35
CA ASP A 427 0.04 18.61 -8.00
C ASP A 427 0.08 18.27 -6.51
N LEU A 428 1.28 18.30 -5.92
CA LEU A 428 1.48 18.07 -4.50
C LEU A 428 1.04 19.27 -3.67
N ILE A 429 1.28 20.50 -4.14
CA ILE A 429 0.76 21.72 -3.49
C ILE A 429 -0.77 21.71 -3.53
N GLY A 430 -1.37 21.34 -4.67
CA GLY A 430 -2.82 21.29 -4.86
C GLY A 430 -3.54 20.27 -3.98
N ALA A 431 -2.82 19.27 -3.44
CA ALA A 431 -3.38 18.26 -2.56
C ALA A 431 -3.60 18.75 -1.11
N PHE A 432 -3.01 19.88 -0.72
CA PHE A 432 -3.05 20.38 0.66
C PHE A 432 -3.66 21.77 0.78
N ASN A 433 -4.31 22.01 1.92
CA ASN A 433 -4.54 23.37 2.40
C ASN A 433 -3.36 23.77 3.33
N LEU A 434 -2.52 24.69 2.83
CA LEU A 434 -1.34 25.19 3.53
C LEU A 434 -1.71 26.35 4.47
N ILE A 435 -1.40 26.20 5.76
CA ILE A 435 -1.66 27.19 6.81
C ILE A 435 -0.31 27.70 7.30
N PHE A 436 0.04 28.93 6.91
CA PHE A 436 1.31 29.53 7.29
C PHE A 436 1.26 30.12 8.68
N TYR A 437 2.36 30.01 9.43
CA TYR A 437 2.53 30.71 10.70
C TYR A 437 3.89 31.41 10.80
N SER A 438 3.96 32.46 11.63
CA SER A 438 5.17 33.28 11.81
C SER A 438 5.82 33.15 13.18
N THR A 439 5.03 32.89 14.24
CA THR A 439 5.50 32.71 15.61
C THR A 439 4.97 31.42 16.23
N ALA A 440 5.48 31.05 17.41
CA ALA A 440 5.02 29.85 18.11
C ALA A 440 3.56 29.98 18.60
N GLU A 441 3.18 31.17 19.06
CA GLU A 441 1.81 31.47 19.49
C GLU A 441 0.84 31.40 18.30
N ASP A 442 1.21 32.01 17.17
CA ASP A 442 0.43 31.94 15.93
C ASP A 442 0.26 30.49 15.44
N ALA A 443 1.31 29.67 15.55
CA ALA A 443 1.23 28.24 15.25
C ALA A 443 0.23 27.51 16.15
N VAL A 444 0.19 27.83 17.46
CA VAL A 444 -0.77 27.24 18.40
C VAL A 444 -2.20 27.66 18.06
N PHE A 445 -2.46 28.96 17.83
CA PHE A 445 -3.80 29.45 17.51
C PHE A 445 -4.33 28.83 16.21
N LYS A 446 -3.51 28.84 15.15
CA LYS A 446 -3.86 28.23 13.87
C LYS A 446 -4.04 26.73 13.96
N ALA A 447 -3.21 26.01 14.71
CA ALA A 447 -3.37 24.57 14.89
C ALA A 447 -4.67 24.19 15.61
N LEU A 448 -5.18 25.06 16.50
CA LEU A 448 -6.41 24.86 17.25
C LEU A 448 -7.66 25.45 16.57
N GLY A 449 -7.51 25.99 15.35
CA GLY A 449 -8.62 26.58 14.60
C GLY A 449 -9.17 27.86 15.22
N VAL A 450 -8.35 28.61 15.94
CA VAL A 450 -8.67 29.94 16.47
C VAL A 450 -8.07 30.97 15.51
N GLU A 451 -8.91 31.82 14.92
CA GLU A 451 -8.50 32.95 14.08
C GLU A 451 -7.97 34.12 14.90
#